data_AF-A0A292S802-F1
#
_entry.id   AF-A0A292S802-F1
#
_cell.length_a   1.000
_cell.length_b   1.000
_cell.length_c   1.000
_cell.angle_alpha   90.00
_cell.angle_beta   90.00
_cell.angle_gamma   90.00
#
_symmetry.space_group_name_H-M   'P 1'
#
loop_
_entity.id
_entity.type
_entity.pdbx_description
1 polymer ?
#
loop_
_entity_poly.entity_id
_entity_poly.type
_entity_poly.pdbx_seq_one_letter_code
_entity_poly.pdbx_strand_id
1 'polypeptide(L)'
;MAIGERIRFFRNLCGMTQKYLGQVVGFPEKTADIRMAQYESGSRTPKTDLTNKLAEVFDISPQALSVPDIDSYIGLMHTLFTLEDRYGLTIIKTENGVSMYADPRKGTDAAELSEMLNAWAEQSEKHHNGDINRDEYDKWRYNYPKYDETSGFVKVPSQALSDMLVNTLKRNE
;
A
#
# COMPACT_ATOMS: atom_id res chain seq x y z
N MET A 1 -11.89 1.37 5.03
CA MET A 1 -12.42 1.36 3.67
C MET A 1 -12.42 -0.07 3.20
N ALA A 2 -13.59 -0.67 3.03
CA ALA A 2 -13.73 -1.95 2.36
C ALA A 2 -13.11 -1.93 0.94
N ILE A 3 -12.73 -3.10 0.43
CA ILE A 3 -12.09 -3.25 -0.89
C ILE A 3 -12.87 -2.57 -2.04
N GLY A 4 -14.21 -2.57 -1.99
CA GLY A 4 -15.04 -1.91 -2.99
C GLY A 4 -14.82 -0.39 -3.05
N GLU A 5 -14.73 0.26 -1.90
CA GLU A 5 -14.45 1.70 -1.82
C GLU A 5 -13.04 2.02 -2.31
N ARG A 6 -12.06 1.15 -2.05
CA ARG A 6 -10.69 1.30 -2.53
C ARG A 6 -10.62 1.17 -4.05
N ILE A 7 -11.33 0.20 -4.65
CA ILE A 7 -11.45 0.09 -6.11
C ILE A 7 -12.02 1.37 -6.71
N ARG A 8 -13.10 1.90 -6.13
CA ARG A 8 -13.70 3.17 -6.57
C ARG A 8 -12.72 4.32 -6.47
N PHE A 9 -12.00 4.41 -5.34
CA PHE A 9 -10.99 5.43 -5.09
C PHE A 9 -9.91 5.43 -6.18
N PHE A 10 -9.26 4.29 -6.43
CA PHE A 10 -8.21 4.19 -7.46
C PHE A 10 -8.75 4.38 -8.87
N ARG A 11 -9.93 3.85 -9.18
CA ARG A 11 -10.58 4.12 -10.48
C ARG A 11 -10.75 5.61 -10.73
N ASN A 12 -11.24 6.35 -9.73
CA ASN A 12 -11.42 7.80 -9.82
C ASN A 12 -10.07 8.52 -9.92
N LEU A 13 -9.06 8.09 -9.15
CA LEU A 13 -7.70 8.63 -9.20
C LEU A 13 -7.09 8.50 -10.60
N CYS A 14 -7.31 7.36 -11.27
CA CYS A 14 -6.88 7.13 -12.64
C CYS A 14 -7.81 7.74 -13.71
N GLY A 15 -8.86 8.49 -13.33
CA GLY A 15 -9.79 9.13 -14.27
C GLY A 15 -10.63 8.16 -15.11
N MET A 16 -10.80 6.91 -14.67
CA MET A 16 -11.46 5.86 -15.45
C MET A 16 -12.98 5.81 -15.17
N THR A 17 -13.79 5.50 -16.17
CA THR A 17 -15.21 5.13 -15.97
C THR A 17 -15.34 3.67 -15.52
N GLN A 18 -16.45 3.31 -14.86
CA GLN A 18 -16.72 1.92 -14.49
C GLN A 18 -16.78 1.00 -15.73
N LYS A 19 -17.38 1.47 -16.83
CA LYS A 19 -17.44 0.74 -18.10
C LYS A 19 -16.03 0.46 -18.63
N TYR A 20 -15.20 1.50 -18.72
CA TYR A 20 -13.83 1.38 -19.23
C TYR A 20 -13.00 0.42 -18.38
N LEU A 21 -12.98 0.61 -17.05
CA LEU A 21 -12.25 -0.28 -16.15
C LEU A 21 -12.73 -1.73 -16.29
N GLY A 22 -14.05 -1.95 -16.36
CA GLY A 22 -14.64 -3.27 -16.54
C GLY A 22 -14.18 -3.95 -17.83
N GLN A 23 -14.08 -3.21 -18.94
CA GLN A 23 -13.57 -3.73 -20.21
C GLN A 23 -12.08 -4.07 -20.10
N VAL A 24 -11.27 -3.20 -19.50
CA VAL A 24 -9.82 -3.41 -19.32
C VAL A 24 -9.54 -4.67 -18.49
N VAL A 25 -10.30 -4.92 -17.43
CA VAL A 25 -10.15 -6.16 -16.63
C VAL A 25 -10.79 -7.41 -17.26
N GLY A 26 -11.33 -7.27 -18.48
CA GLY A 26 -11.79 -8.39 -19.31
C GLY A 26 -13.28 -8.75 -19.17
N PHE A 27 -14.13 -7.83 -18.67
CA PHE A 27 -15.57 -8.05 -18.67
C PHE A 27 -16.19 -7.78 -20.05
N PRO A 28 -17.24 -8.53 -20.44
CA PRO A 28 -17.96 -8.25 -21.67
C PRO A 28 -18.53 -6.84 -21.64
N GLU A 29 -18.38 -6.11 -22.75
CA GLU A 29 -18.75 -4.69 -22.85
C GLU A 29 -20.16 -4.39 -22.34
N LYS A 30 -21.13 -5.25 -22.66
CA LYS A 30 -22.55 -5.09 -22.28
C LYS A 30 -22.80 -5.14 -20.76
N THR A 31 -21.82 -5.61 -19.98
CA THR A 31 -21.96 -5.84 -18.53
C THR A 31 -20.82 -5.24 -17.71
N ALA A 32 -19.88 -4.54 -18.37
CA ALA A 32 -18.64 -4.10 -17.76
C ALA A 32 -18.88 -3.09 -16.62
N ASP A 33 -19.73 -2.10 -16.87
CA ASP A 33 -20.18 -1.11 -15.92
C ASP A 33 -20.94 -1.72 -14.74
N ILE A 34 -21.93 -2.57 -15.02
CA ILE A 34 -22.76 -3.21 -13.99
C ILE A 34 -21.90 -4.06 -13.05
N ARG A 35 -20.97 -4.85 -13.60
CA ARG A 35 -20.08 -5.70 -12.79
C ARG A 35 -19.13 -4.85 -11.95
N MET A 36 -18.55 -3.79 -12.50
CA MET A 36 -17.70 -2.89 -11.71
C MET A 36 -18.48 -2.18 -10.60
N ALA A 37 -19.71 -1.72 -10.86
CA ALA A 37 -20.56 -1.12 -9.86
C ALA A 37 -20.86 -2.07 -8.69
N GLN A 38 -21.10 -3.36 -8.96
CA GLN A 38 -21.31 -4.39 -7.92
C GLN A 38 -20.08 -4.59 -7.01
N TYR A 39 -18.88 -4.49 -7.56
CA TYR A 39 -17.65 -4.58 -6.76
C TYR A 39 -17.44 -3.30 -5.95
N GLU A 40 -17.62 -2.12 -6.57
CA GLU A 40 -17.46 -0.83 -5.90
C GLU A 40 -18.50 -0.55 -4.81
N SER A 41 -19.70 -1.14 -4.90
CA SER A 41 -20.73 -1.06 -3.86
C SER A 41 -20.52 -2.05 -2.72
N GLY A 42 -19.55 -2.97 -2.83
CA GLY A 42 -19.38 -4.08 -1.88
C GLY A 42 -20.43 -5.18 -2.00
N SER A 43 -21.34 -5.12 -2.98
CA SER A 43 -22.33 -6.19 -3.22
C SER A 43 -21.66 -7.49 -3.69
N ARG A 44 -20.43 -7.41 -4.20
CA ARG A 44 -19.56 -8.54 -4.49
C ARG A 44 -18.13 -8.24 -4.06
N THR A 45 -17.44 -9.26 -3.58
CA THR A 45 -16.00 -9.20 -3.30
C THR A 45 -15.23 -9.79 -4.48
N PRO A 46 -14.24 -9.07 -5.06
CA PRO A 46 -13.41 -9.63 -6.12
C PRO A 46 -12.57 -10.80 -5.58
N LYS A 47 -12.39 -11.84 -6.41
CA LYS A 47 -11.43 -12.91 -6.14
C LYS A 47 -10.01 -12.43 -6.47
N THR A 48 -9.00 -13.14 -5.96
CA THR A 48 -7.57 -12.82 -6.12
C THR A 48 -7.18 -12.47 -7.56
N ASP A 49 -7.60 -13.25 -8.55
CA ASP A 49 -7.25 -12.98 -9.96
C ASP A 49 -7.76 -11.61 -10.45
N LEU A 50 -8.97 -11.22 -10.04
CA LEU A 50 -9.53 -9.92 -10.39
C LEU A 50 -8.87 -8.80 -9.59
N THR A 51 -8.58 -9.02 -8.31
CA THR A 51 -7.84 -8.07 -7.48
C THR A 51 -6.47 -7.77 -8.06
N ASN A 52 -5.74 -8.79 -8.52
CA ASN A 52 -4.43 -8.63 -9.15
C ASN A 52 -4.52 -7.86 -10.46
N LYS A 53 -5.50 -8.17 -11.32
CA LYS A 53 -5.74 -7.42 -12.56
C LYS A 53 -6.08 -5.95 -12.29
N LEU A 54 -6.92 -5.68 -11.29
CA LEU A 54 -7.24 -4.31 -10.90
C LEU A 54 -5.99 -3.57 -10.41
N ALA A 55 -5.17 -4.21 -9.59
CA ALA A 55 -3.93 -3.65 -9.09
C ALA A 55 -2.94 -3.34 -10.23
N GLU A 56 -2.81 -4.24 -11.21
CA GLU A 56 -2.01 -4.03 -12.42
C GLU A 56 -2.50 -2.83 -13.24
N VAL A 57 -3.82 -2.73 -13.47
CA VAL A 57 -4.42 -1.60 -14.20
C VAL A 57 -4.19 -0.25 -13.49
N PHE A 58 -4.16 -0.26 -12.16
CA PHE A 58 -3.90 0.93 -11.37
C PHE A 58 -2.41 1.22 -11.13
N ASP A 59 -1.51 0.33 -11.55
CA ASP A 59 -0.07 0.35 -11.22
C ASP A 59 0.19 0.49 -9.71
N ILE A 60 -0.49 -0.36 -8.92
CA ILE A 60 -0.36 -0.43 -7.46
C ILE A 60 -0.12 -1.86 -7.00
N SER A 61 0.33 -2.01 -5.76
CA SER A 61 0.39 -3.28 -5.06
C SER A 61 -1.03 -3.84 -4.80
N PRO A 62 -1.32 -5.15 -4.98
CA PRO A 62 -2.62 -5.72 -4.62
C PRO A 62 -3.04 -5.48 -3.16
N GLN A 63 -2.06 -5.39 -2.25
CA GLN A 63 -2.25 -5.05 -0.85
C GLN A 63 -2.84 -3.65 -0.67
N ALA A 64 -2.61 -2.74 -1.61
CA ALA A 64 -3.25 -1.44 -1.64
C ALA A 64 -4.76 -1.52 -1.96
N LEU A 65 -5.32 -2.68 -2.35
CA LEU A 65 -6.77 -2.90 -2.45
C LEU A 65 -7.32 -3.72 -1.26
N SER A 66 -6.52 -4.61 -0.71
CA SER A 66 -6.91 -5.55 0.36
C SER A 66 -6.59 -5.07 1.78
N VAL A 67 -6.97 -3.83 2.10
CA VAL A 67 -6.78 -3.27 3.46
C VAL A 67 -7.86 -3.83 4.40
N PRO A 68 -7.55 -4.12 5.68
CA PRO A 68 -8.55 -4.47 6.68
C PRO A 68 -9.70 -3.47 6.71
N ASP A 69 -10.92 -3.97 6.92
CA ASP A 69 -12.08 -3.11 7.10
C ASP A 69 -11.97 -2.37 8.45
N ILE A 70 -11.74 -1.07 8.34
CA ILE A 70 -11.62 -0.12 9.46
C ILE A 70 -12.72 0.96 9.40
N ASP A 71 -13.86 0.66 8.78
CA ASP A 71 -14.92 1.65 8.50
C ASP A 71 -15.71 2.09 9.75
N SER A 72 -15.59 1.36 10.86
CA SER A 72 -16.11 1.80 12.16
C SER A 72 -14.97 2.25 13.08
N TYR A 73 -15.23 3.30 13.86
CA TYR A 73 -14.28 3.75 14.89
C TYR A 73 -13.93 2.64 15.89
N ILE A 74 -14.89 1.76 16.20
CA ILE A 74 -14.65 0.60 17.08
C ILE A 74 -13.69 -0.39 16.41
N GLY A 75 -13.91 -0.74 15.13
CA GLY A 75 -13.02 -1.61 14.36
C GLY A 75 -11.62 -1.03 14.19
N LEU A 76 -11.53 0.28 13.97
CA LEU A 76 -10.26 1.00 13.96
C LEU A 76 -9.50 0.84 15.28
N MET A 77 -10.18 1.04 16.42
CA MET A 77 -9.55 0.87 17.74
C MET A 77 -9.09 -0.56 18.00
N HIS A 78 -9.91 -1.58 17.66
CA HIS A 78 -9.49 -2.97 17.78
C HIS A 78 -8.30 -3.33 16.88
N THR A 79 -8.19 -2.69 15.71
CA THR A 79 -7.00 -2.81 14.85
C THR A 79 -5.78 -2.26 15.57
N LEU A 80 -5.86 -1.06 16.16
CA LEU A 80 -4.75 -0.46 16.91
C LEU A 80 -4.35 -1.32 18.13
N PHE A 81 -5.30 -1.88 18.87
CA PHE A 81 -4.99 -2.81 19.98
C PHE A 81 -4.25 -4.05 19.50
N THR A 82 -4.66 -4.62 18.37
CA THR A 82 -3.97 -5.78 17.79
C THR A 82 -2.54 -5.42 17.35
N LEU A 83 -2.31 -4.20 16.87
CA LEU A 83 -0.97 -3.72 16.54
C LEU A 83 -0.09 -3.51 17.78
N GLU A 84 -0.67 -3.07 18.91
CA GLU A 84 0.01 -3.00 20.21
C GLU A 84 0.43 -4.39 20.67
N ASP A 85 -0.50 -5.34 20.69
CA ASP A 85 -0.28 -6.71 21.16
C ASP A 85 0.75 -7.47 20.30
N ARG A 86 0.68 -7.30 18.97
CA ARG A 86 1.47 -8.11 18.03
C ARG A 86 2.79 -7.46 17.61
N TYR A 87 2.78 -6.17 17.35
CA TYR A 87 3.93 -5.45 16.77
C TYR A 87 4.51 -4.42 17.73
N GLY A 88 4.07 -4.40 18.99
CA GLY A 88 4.62 -3.50 20.02
C GLY A 88 4.33 -2.01 19.78
N LEU A 89 3.30 -1.71 18.99
CA LEU A 89 2.80 -0.34 18.84
C LEU A 89 2.53 0.25 20.23
N THR A 90 3.01 1.47 20.49
CA THR A 90 2.97 2.06 21.82
C THR A 90 2.27 3.41 21.77
N ILE A 91 1.27 3.58 22.64
CA ILE A 91 0.52 4.83 22.80
C ILE A 91 0.93 5.51 24.11
N ILE A 92 1.32 6.78 24.04
CA ILE A 92 1.65 7.60 25.22
C ILE A 92 0.87 8.92 25.23
N LYS A 93 0.61 9.42 26.43
CA LYS A 93 0.13 10.80 26.62
C LYS A 93 1.33 11.73 26.77
N THR A 94 1.30 12.82 26.02
CA THR A 94 2.27 13.92 26.05
C THR A 94 1.53 15.21 26.39
N GLU A 95 2.27 16.30 26.63
CA GLU A 95 1.69 17.63 26.85
C GLU A 95 0.88 18.12 25.64
N ASN A 96 1.23 17.68 24.43
CA ASN A 96 0.59 18.05 23.17
C ASN A 96 -0.51 17.08 22.72
N GLY A 97 -0.92 16.15 23.58
CA GLY A 97 -1.93 15.14 23.28
C GLY A 97 -1.36 13.71 23.21
N VAL A 98 -1.94 12.87 22.37
CA VAL A 98 -1.58 11.45 22.26
C VAL A 98 -0.55 11.26 21.15
N SER A 99 0.53 10.54 21.45
CA SER A 99 1.54 10.12 20.48
C SER A 99 1.61 8.62 20.37
N MET A 100 1.95 8.13 19.17
CA MET A 100 2.04 6.72 18.83
C MET A 100 3.40 6.45 18.17
N TYR A 101 4.08 5.41 18.61
CA TYR A 101 5.39 5.01 18.06
C TYR A 101 5.63 3.50 18.27
N ALA A 102 6.58 2.93 17.55
CA ALA A 102 7.07 1.59 17.80
C ALA A 102 8.41 1.67 18.56
N ASP A 103 8.49 1.05 19.74
CA ASP A 103 9.71 1.00 20.55
C ASP A 103 10.53 -0.26 20.21
N PRO A 104 11.69 -0.14 19.54
CA PRO A 104 12.52 -1.29 19.15
C PRO A 104 12.94 -2.18 20.33
N ARG A 105 12.92 -1.65 21.56
CA ARG A 105 13.33 -2.36 22.76
C ARG A 105 12.26 -3.36 23.25
N LYS A 106 11.04 -3.30 22.71
CA LYS A 106 9.93 -4.20 23.07
C LYS A 106 9.97 -5.55 22.37
N GLY A 107 10.91 -5.77 21.46
CA GLY A 107 11.13 -7.06 20.79
C GLY A 107 11.39 -6.90 19.29
N THR A 108 11.64 -8.02 18.62
CA THR A 108 12.01 -8.07 17.20
C THR A 108 10.92 -7.46 16.30
N ASP A 109 9.65 -7.82 16.50
CA ASP A 109 8.54 -7.29 15.70
C ASP A 109 8.38 -5.77 15.87
N ALA A 110 8.63 -5.26 17.08
CA ALA A 110 8.58 -3.82 17.35
C ALA A 110 9.77 -3.07 16.75
N ALA A 111 10.95 -3.69 16.70
CA ALA A 111 12.10 -3.15 16.00
C ALA A 111 11.85 -3.06 14.49
N GLU A 112 11.30 -4.13 13.89
CA GLU A 112 10.95 -4.15 12.47
C GLU A 112 9.87 -3.10 12.13
N LEU A 113 8.80 -3.00 12.93
CA LEU A 113 7.80 -1.94 12.76
C LEU A 113 8.42 -0.54 12.89
N SER A 114 9.37 -0.35 13.81
CA SER A 114 10.07 0.93 13.99
C SER A 114 10.86 1.33 12.75
N GLU A 115 11.58 0.41 12.11
CA GLU A 115 12.27 0.66 10.84
C GLU A 115 11.28 1.08 9.75
N MET A 116 10.17 0.34 9.58
CA MET A 116 9.14 0.66 8.59
C MET A 116 8.48 2.03 8.83
N LEU A 117 8.22 2.38 10.10
CA LEU A 117 7.65 3.69 10.46
C LEU A 117 8.64 4.83 10.22
N ASN A 118 9.95 4.62 10.44
CA ASN A 118 10.99 5.60 10.13
C ASN A 118 11.09 5.84 8.63
N ALA A 119 11.10 4.78 7.81
CA ALA A 119 11.08 4.92 6.35
C ALA A 119 9.85 5.71 5.86
N TRP A 120 8.69 5.46 6.45
CA TRP A 120 7.49 6.24 6.14
C TRP A 120 7.60 7.71 6.60
N ALA A 121 8.13 7.96 7.80
CA ALA A 121 8.33 9.31 8.32
C ALA A 121 9.23 10.15 7.41
N GLU A 122 10.34 9.58 6.91
CA GLU A 122 11.24 10.24 5.95
C GLU A 122 10.52 10.63 4.65
N GLN A 123 9.71 9.73 4.09
CA GLN A 123 8.93 10.03 2.88
C GLN A 123 7.88 11.12 3.14
N SER A 124 7.24 11.09 4.31
CA SER A 124 6.27 12.11 4.71
C SER A 124 6.93 13.48 4.90
N GLU A 125 8.15 13.53 5.45
CA GLU A 125 8.92 14.76 5.63
C GLU A 125 9.34 15.35 4.28
N LYS A 126 9.87 14.54 3.36
CA LYS A 126 10.18 14.97 1.97
C LYS A 126 8.96 15.59 1.29
N HIS A 127 7.79 14.97 1.43
CA HIS A 127 6.55 15.51 0.87
C HIS A 127 6.13 16.82 1.56
N HIS A 128 6.27 16.91 2.88
CA HIS A 128 5.92 18.13 3.63
C HIS A 128 6.83 19.31 3.27
N ASN A 129 8.12 19.05 3.08
CA ASN A 129 9.13 20.04 2.71
C ASN A 129 9.07 20.43 1.21
N GLY A 130 8.33 19.66 0.39
CA GLY A 130 8.19 19.89 -1.04
C GLY A 130 9.30 19.28 -1.90
N ASP A 131 10.14 18.40 -1.32
CA ASP A 131 11.19 17.68 -2.04
C ASP A 131 10.61 16.64 -3.01
N ILE A 132 9.44 16.09 -2.67
CA ILE A 132 8.64 15.24 -3.55
C ILE A 132 7.21 15.77 -3.61
N ASN A 133 6.57 15.62 -4.76
CA ASN A 133 5.17 15.99 -4.92
C ASN A 133 4.22 14.89 -4.41
N ARG A 134 2.91 15.16 -4.44
CA ARG A 134 1.88 14.23 -3.96
C ARG A 134 1.87 12.91 -4.74
N ASP A 135 2.09 12.95 -6.05
CA ASP A 135 2.05 11.77 -6.91
C ASP A 135 3.26 10.86 -6.63
N GLU A 136 4.43 11.43 -6.37
CA GLU A 136 5.64 10.70 -5.98
C GLU A 136 5.47 10.03 -4.61
N TYR A 137 4.91 10.77 -3.64
CA TYR A 137 4.60 10.21 -2.32
C TYR A 137 3.56 9.09 -2.41
N ASP A 138 2.50 9.28 -3.21
CA ASP A 138 1.44 8.29 -3.39
C ASP A 138 1.93 7.07 -4.17
N LYS A 139 2.84 7.26 -5.13
CA LYS A 139 3.53 6.17 -5.83
C LYS A 139 4.28 5.28 -4.84
N TRP A 140 5.01 5.86 -3.88
CA TRP A 140 5.67 5.10 -2.82
C TRP A 140 4.65 4.35 -1.96
N ARG A 141 3.63 5.04 -1.42
CA ARG A 141 2.63 4.46 -0.51
C ARG A 141 1.83 3.32 -1.15
N TYR A 142 1.42 3.47 -2.41
CA TYR A 142 0.55 2.50 -3.08
C TYR A 142 1.31 1.32 -3.70
N ASN A 143 2.64 1.40 -3.77
CA ASN A 143 3.50 0.33 -4.25
C ASN A 143 4.41 -0.25 -3.16
N TYR A 144 4.26 0.15 -1.90
CA TYR A 144 5.08 -0.37 -0.80
C TYR A 144 5.08 -1.91 -0.77
N PRO A 145 6.26 -2.57 -0.65
CA PRO A 145 7.58 -1.98 -0.38
C PRO A 145 8.44 -1.72 -1.64
N LYS A 146 7.90 -1.77 -2.86
CA LYS A 146 8.68 -1.75 -4.12
C LYS A 146 9.67 -0.59 -4.27
N TYR A 147 9.30 0.60 -3.82
CA TYR A 147 10.13 1.83 -3.91
C TYR A 147 10.77 2.20 -2.57
N ASP A 148 10.77 1.28 -1.61
CA ASP A 148 11.41 1.48 -0.32
C ASP A 148 12.90 1.12 -0.41
N GLU A 149 13.74 2.16 -0.48
CA GLU A 149 15.20 2.01 -0.57
C GLU A 149 15.88 1.99 0.80
N THR A 150 15.16 2.34 1.88
CA THR A 150 15.73 2.58 3.21
C THR A 150 15.50 1.44 4.18
N SER A 151 14.39 0.72 4.07
CA SER A 151 14.14 -0.45 4.92
C SER A 151 14.90 -1.69 4.42
N GLY A 152 15.64 -2.37 5.32
CA GLY A 152 16.32 -3.64 5.03
C GLY A 152 15.39 -4.81 4.65
N PHE A 153 14.07 -4.57 4.62
CA PHE A 153 13.02 -5.49 4.21
C PHE A 153 13.08 -5.84 2.70
N VAL A 154 13.58 -4.91 1.88
CA VAL A 154 13.72 -5.12 0.44
C VAL A 154 15.13 -5.61 0.14
N LYS A 155 15.35 -6.94 0.17
CA LYS A 155 16.49 -7.59 -0.51
C LYS A 155 16.31 -7.51 -2.04
N VAL A 156 16.01 -6.34 -2.59
CA VAL A 156 16.20 -6.12 -4.03
C VAL A 156 17.68 -5.76 -4.15
N PRO A 157 18.50 -6.56 -4.86
CA PRO A 157 19.86 -6.15 -5.16
C PRO A 157 19.73 -4.78 -5.83
N SER A 158 20.39 -3.76 -5.26
CA SER A 158 20.35 -2.40 -5.79
C SER A 158 20.45 -2.45 -7.31
N GLN A 159 19.74 -1.57 -8.03
CA GLN A 159 19.76 -1.59 -9.50
C GLN A 159 21.21 -1.59 -10.01
N ALA A 160 22.12 -0.90 -9.31
CA ALA A 160 23.57 -0.95 -9.53
C ALA A 160 24.19 -2.35 -9.35
N LEU A 161 23.85 -3.11 -8.30
CA LEU A 161 24.27 -4.51 -8.13
C LEU A 161 23.68 -5.44 -9.20
N SER A 162 22.42 -5.24 -9.57
CA SER A 162 21.74 -6.00 -10.63
C SER A 162 22.40 -5.73 -11.99
N ASP A 163 22.67 -4.47 -12.32
CA ASP A 163 23.36 -4.07 -13.54
C ASP A 163 24.82 -4.58 -13.55
N MET A 164 25.49 -4.58 -12.40
CA MET A 164 26.85 -5.12 -12.26
C MET A 164 26.87 -6.65 -12.44
N LEU A 165 25.90 -7.38 -11.91
CA LEU A 165 25.74 -8.82 -12.12
C LEU A 165 25.45 -9.15 -13.59
N VAL A 166 24.53 -8.43 -14.23
CA VAL A 166 24.22 -8.59 -15.66
C VAL A 166 25.46 -8.31 -16.53
N ASN A 167 26.22 -7.26 -16.22
CA ASN A 167 27.44 -6.93 -16.93
C ASN A 167 28.56 -7.95 -16.69
N THR A 168 28.61 -8.58 -15.52
CA THR A 168 29.61 -9.62 -15.20
C THR A 168 29.29 -10.93 -15.92
N LEU A 169 28.01 -11.30 -16.02
CA LEU A 169 27.57 -12.47 -16.78
C LEU A 169 27.81 -12.31 -18.29
N LYS A 170 27.58 -11.11 -18.84
CA LYS A 170 27.87 -10.79 -20.26
C LYS A 170 29.36 -10.74 -20.63
N ARG A 171 30.26 -10.70 -19.64
CA ARG A 171 31.72 -10.69 -19.86
C ARG A 171 32.34 -12.08 -19.83
N ASN A 172 31.57 -13.10 -19.45
CA ASN A 172 32.01 -14.50 -19.35
C ASN A 172 31.49 -15.38 -20.50
N GLU A 173 30.94 -14.76 -21.56
CA GLU A 173 30.72 -15.34 -22.89
C GLU A 173 31.71 -14.71 -23.88
#